data_AF-A0A1L3U314-F1
#
_entry.id   AF-A0A1L3U314-F1
#
_cell.length_a   1.000
_cell.length_b   1.000
_cell.length_c   1.000
_cell.angle_alpha   90.00
_cell.angle_beta   90.00
_cell.angle_gamma   90.00
#
_symmetry.space_group_name_H-M   'P 1'
#
loop_
_entity.id
_entity.type
_entity.pdbx_description
1 polymer ?
#
loop_
_entity_poly.entity_id
_entity_poly.type
_entity_poly.pdbx_seq_one_letter_code
_entity_poly.pdbx_strand_id
1 'polypeptide(L)'
;MKRLLFLLMMMQFTQLGYAACNATLTNTKDYTIQSDSLMLGGEESAIITNGFTDANCSNSDVVTKLETSDHIIGMGPNDSVKLKLKVEWQSSSAINMRNQNGVIEAPYKITISEINSLEAVTVSARGGYSVTIDNITVMSGAKNQWSSSDWVVFILRYIGCWGNRECVANVITDLNGKGVYKASLTINYNRKETTCAPQNLTITLDPVPMTKLRAKGEVSEFSKQGDIILDCKNQVRNAMLTSRQIAVNLRSDLVWDENEAVLKPDNDNGVGFILRDSNRSLLKINKGVAINSIFKTYAKGSAVNSVEAIPVFATYYVLDPAKVKAGPLQSKALIVVSYN
;
A
#
# COMPACT_ATOMS: atom_id res chain seq x y z
N MET A 1 4.87 19.10 77.12
CA MET A 1 4.78 17.75 76.49
C MET A 1 3.58 17.60 75.54
N LYS A 2 3.30 18.57 74.66
CA LYS A 2 2.26 18.43 73.61
C LYS A 2 2.75 18.75 72.19
N ARG A 3 3.96 19.32 72.04
CA ARG A 3 4.60 19.57 70.74
C ARG A 3 5.53 18.45 70.26
N LEU A 4 5.95 17.54 71.15
CA LEU A 4 6.78 16.39 70.79
C LEU A 4 5.96 15.21 70.24
N LEU A 5 4.66 15.11 70.58
CA LEU A 5 3.79 14.04 70.08
C LEU A 5 3.35 14.27 68.62
N PHE A 6 3.27 15.53 68.17
CA PHE A 6 2.83 15.85 66.81
C PHE A 6 3.94 15.65 65.76
N LEU A 7 5.21 15.76 66.17
CA LEU A 7 6.37 15.46 65.33
C LEU A 7 6.64 13.95 65.22
N LEU A 8 6.27 13.15 66.22
CA LEU A 8 6.36 11.68 66.14
C LEU A 8 5.28 11.06 65.25
N MET A 9 4.13 11.72 65.09
CA MET A 9 3.04 11.23 64.21
C MET A 9 3.26 11.57 62.72
N MET A 10 4.19 12.48 62.41
CA MET A 10 4.66 12.81 61.05
C MET A 10 5.84 11.94 60.59
N MET A 11 6.41 11.10 61.45
CA MET A 11 7.49 10.14 61.09
C MET A 11 7.00 8.70 60.88
N GLN A 12 5.68 8.46 60.91
CA GLN A 12 5.10 7.12 60.65
C GLN A 12 4.53 6.93 59.24
N PHE A 13 4.65 7.92 58.36
CA PHE A 13 4.61 7.66 56.91
C PHE A 13 6.04 7.44 56.41
N THR A 14 6.70 6.42 56.96
CA THR A 14 7.66 5.71 56.12
C THR A 14 6.87 5.25 54.91
N GLN A 15 7.33 5.60 53.72
CA GLN A 15 6.96 4.88 52.52
C GLN A 15 7.40 3.43 52.76
N LEU A 16 6.53 2.64 53.39
CA LEU A 16 6.53 1.21 53.20
C LEU A 16 6.51 1.06 51.69
N GLY A 17 7.64 0.62 51.13
CA GLY A 17 7.77 0.32 49.73
C GLY A 17 6.80 -0.82 49.46
N TYR A 18 5.53 -0.49 49.25
CA TYR A 18 4.57 -1.40 48.67
C TYR A 18 5.19 -1.81 47.34
N ALA A 19 5.45 -3.10 47.19
CA ALA A 19 5.81 -3.68 45.92
C ALA A 19 4.74 -3.21 44.92
N ALA A 20 5.13 -2.29 44.06
CA ALA A 20 4.28 -1.75 43.03
C ALA A 20 5.04 -1.95 41.72
N CYS A 21 4.30 -2.33 40.68
CA CYS A 21 4.79 -2.31 39.31
C CYS A 21 5.63 -1.04 39.05
N ASN A 22 6.93 -1.19 38.80
CA ASN A 22 7.87 -0.07 38.70
C ASN A 22 8.87 -0.21 37.54
N ALA A 23 8.93 -1.38 36.89
CA ALA A 23 9.86 -1.62 35.80
C ALA A 23 9.50 -0.79 34.57
N THR A 24 10.49 -0.46 33.74
CA THR A 24 10.28 0.12 32.41
C THR A 24 10.77 -0.88 31.38
N LEU A 25 9.85 -1.58 30.73
CA LEU A 25 10.14 -2.67 29.80
C LEU A 25 9.63 -2.31 28.41
N THR A 26 10.40 -2.69 27.39
CA THR A 26 10.01 -2.51 25.98
C THR A 26 10.26 -3.80 25.24
N ASN A 27 9.24 -4.29 24.52
CA ASN A 27 9.35 -5.47 23.69
C ASN A 27 8.89 -5.14 22.27
N THR A 28 9.70 -5.55 21.29
CA THR A 28 9.39 -5.43 19.87
C THR A 28 9.03 -6.80 19.31
N LYS A 29 7.96 -6.86 18.53
CA LYS A 29 7.63 -8.04 17.72
C LYS A 29 7.68 -7.72 16.24
N ASP A 30 7.99 -8.73 15.45
CA ASP A 30 7.89 -8.66 14.00
C ASP A 30 6.56 -9.26 13.55
N TYR A 31 5.91 -8.60 12.61
CA TYR A 31 4.74 -9.08 11.89
C TYR A 31 5.00 -8.95 10.40
N THR A 32 5.03 -10.08 9.71
CA THR A 32 5.15 -10.08 8.25
C THR A 32 3.77 -10.30 7.65
N ILE A 33 3.30 -9.30 6.90
CA ILE A 33 2.05 -9.37 6.13
C ILE A 33 2.16 -10.55 5.16
N GLN A 34 1.28 -11.54 5.34
CA GLN A 34 1.26 -12.75 4.52
C GLN A 34 0.17 -12.70 3.46
N SER A 35 -0.82 -11.81 3.60
CA SER A 35 -2.05 -11.96 2.86
C SER A 35 -1.98 -11.35 1.47
N ASP A 36 -2.13 -12.23 0.50
CA ASP A 36 -2.55 -11.88 -0.83
C ASP A 36 -3.93 -11.16 -0.86
N SER A 37 -4.79 -11.30 0.17
CA SER A 37 -6.07 -10.55 0.23
C SER A 37 -5.84 -9.05 0.31
N LEU A 38 -4.81 -8.63 1.05
CA LEU A 38 -4.44 -7.22 1.16
C LEU A 38 -4.07 -6.66 -0.21
N MET A 39 -3.29 -7.43 -0.98
CA MET A 39 -2.89 -7.10 -2.35
C MET A 39 -4.05 -7.08 -3.35
N LEU A 40 -5.24 -7.57 -2.96
CA LEU A 40 -6.46 -7.59 -3.76
C LEU A 40 -7.50 -6.57 -3.25
N GLY A 41 -7.11 -5.68 -2.34
CA GLY A 41 -8.00 -4.64 -1.77
C GLY A 41 -8.83 -5.10 -0.57
N GLY A 42 -8.53 -6.26 0.00
CA GLY A 42 -9.08 -6.71 1.27
C GLY A 42 -8.28 -6.23 2.47
N GLU A 43 -8.58 -6.80 3.63
CA GLU A 43 -7.87 -6.52 4.88
C GLU A 43 -7.18 -7.79 5.40
N GLU A 44 -6.19 -7.61 6.27
CA GLU A 44 -5.53 -8.65 7.05
C GLU A 44 -5.65 -8.30 8.53
N SER A 45 -5.86 -9.30 9.39
CA SER A 45 -5.92 -9.07 10.84
C SER A 45 -5.15 -10.14 11.58
N ALA A 46 -4.48 -9.72 12.67
CA ALA A 46 -3.76 -10.62 13.55
C ALA A 46 -3.88 -10.17 15.00
N ILE A 47 -3.78 -11.13 15.92
CA ILE A 47 -3.68 -10.86 17.36
C ILE A 47 -2.21 -10.96 17.74
N ILE A 48 -1.68 -9.88 18.31
CA ILE A 48 -0.31 -9.80 18.80
C ILE A 48 -0.36 -9.74 20.32
N THR A 49 0.41 -10.62 20.97
CA THR A 49 0.55 -10.64 22.42
C THR A 49 1.99 -10.38 22.80
N ASN A 50 2.23 -9.37 23.63
CA ASN A 50 3.53 -9.14 24.26
C ASN A 50 3.42 -9.49 25.74
N GLY A 51 4.33 -10.34 26.21
CA GLY A 51 4.50 -10.65 27.62
C GLY A 51 5.60 -9.80 28.22
N PHE A 52 5.34 -9.25 29.40
CA PHE A 52 6.31 -8.52 30.20
C PHE A 52 6.40 -9.17 31.58
N THR A 53 7.61 -9.27 32.13
CA THR A 53 7.81 -9.81 33.48
C THR A 53 8.38 -8.74 34.37
N ASP A 54 7.58 -8.28 35.33
CA ASP A 54 7.96 -7.32 36.35
C ASP A 54 7.83 -7.97 37.74
N ALA A 55 8.99 -8.34 38.30
CA ALA A 55 9.08 -8.98 39.61
C ALA A 55 8.64 -8.05 40.77
N ASN A 56 8.52 -6.74 40.52
CA ASN A 56 8.14 -5.76 41.55
C ASN A 56 6.62 -5.56 41.64
N CYS A 57 5.84 -6.10 40.71
CA CYS A 57 4.38 -6.05 40.77
C CYS A 57 3.83 -6.93 41.90
N SER A 58 2.94 -6.38 42.71
CA SER A 58 2.20 -7.11 43.74
C SER A 58 0.87 -7.67 43.22
N ASN A 59 0.31 -8.66 43.93
CA ASN A 59 -0.99 -9.25 43.61
C ASN A 59 -2.19 -8.27 43.76
N SER A 60 -1.99 -7.11 44.39
CA SER A 60 -3.00 -6.05 44.51
C SER A 60 -2.91 -5.00 43.41
N ASP A 61 -1.86 -5.02 42.59
CA ASP A 61 -1.64 -3.99 41.59
C ASP A 61 -2.61 -4.10 40.40
N VAL A 62 -2.87 -2.96 39.79
CA VAL A 62 -3.63 -2.85 38.54
C VAL A 62 -2.76 -2.20 37.47
N VAL A 63 -2.56 -2.89 36.36
CA VAL A 63 -1.90 -2.36 35.17
C VAL A 63 -2.97 -1.84 34.22
N THR A 64 -2.92 -0.55 33.89
CA THR A 64 -3.90 0.11 33.01
C THR A 64 -3.35 0.20 31.59
N LYS A 65 -4.19 -0.13 30.61
CA LYS A 65 -3.89 0.00 29.19
C LYS A 65 -4.22 1.41 28.73
N LEU A 66 -3.28 2.07 28.07
CA LEU A 66 -3.51 3.37 27.47
C LEU A 66 -4.24 3.22 26.13
N GLU A 67 -4.89 4.29 25.68
CA GLU A 67 -5.54 4.33 24.37
C GLU A 67 -4.52 4.06 23.25
N THR A 68 -4.93 3.29 22.25
CA THR A 68 -4.11 3.01 21.07
C THR A 68 -4.34 4.08 20.00
N SER A 69 -3.43 4.16 19.04
CA SER A 69 -3.56 5.06 17.90
C SER A 69 -3.54 4.25 16.61
N ASP A 70 -4.35 4.69 15.65
CA ASP A 70 -4.28 4.20 14.28
C ASP A 70 -3.12 4.88 13.55
N HIS A 71 -2.52 4.16 12.60
CA HIS A 71 -1.38 4.64 11.84
C HIS A 71 -1.62 4.51 10.35
N ILE A 72 -1.26 5.56 9.60
CA ILE A 72 -1.06 5.48 8.15
C ILE A 72 0.41 5.23 7.90
N ILE A 73 0.71 4.07 7.33
CA ILE A 73 2.06 3.59 7.05
C ILE A 73 2.39 3.80 5.58
N GLY A 74 3.46 4.51 5.30
CA GLY A 74 4.05 4.64 3.97
C GLY A 74 5.09 3.55 3.72
N MET A 75 4.92 2.80 2.64
CA MET A 75 5.81 1.74 2.18
C MET A 75 6.24 2.00 0.72
N GLY A 76 7.40 1.47 0.34
CA GLY A 76 7.96 1.62 -1.00
C GLY A 76 8.51 3.02 -1.28
N PRO A 77 9.09 3.23 -2.48
CA PRO A 77 9.67 4.52 -2.88
C PRO A 77 8.64 5.64 -2.79
N ASN A 78 9.00 6.74 -2.10
CA ASN A 78 8.13 7.91 -1.88
C ASN A 78 6.76 7.58 -1.27
N ASP A 79 6.69 6.56 -0.41
CA ASP A 79 5.44 6.10 0.24
C ASP A 79 4.33 5.76 -0.78
N SER A 80 4.72 5.17 -1.91
CA SER A 80 3.82 4.80 -3.02
C SER A 80 2.75 3.80 -2.63
N VAL A 81 2.95 3.05 -1.54
CA VAL A 81 1.93 2.19 -0.94
C VAL A 81 1.58 2.74 0.44
N LYS A 82 0.30 3.00 0.67
CA LYS A 82 -0.21 3.40 1.98
C LYS A 82 -1.03 2.28 2.61
N LEU A 83 -0.67 1.91 3.83
CA LEU A 83 -1.41 0.94 4.63
C LEU A 83 -2.04 1.65 5.83
N LYS A 84 -3.34 1.45 6.06
CA LYS A 84 -3.99 1.82 7.31
C LYS A 84 -3.84 0.67 8.30
N LEU A 85 -3.24 0.97 9.44
CA LEU A 85 -3.11 0.07 10.57
C LEU A 85 -4.04 0.54 11.68
N LYS A 86 -5.08 -0.26 11.94
CA LYS A 86 -5.96 -0.09 13.10
C LYS A 86 -5.47 -0.98 14.25
N VAL A 87 -5.43 -0.43 15.47
CA VAL A 87 -4.92 -1.13 16.65
C VAL A 87 -5.97 -1.13 17.76
N GLU A 88 -6.36 -2.31 18.23
CA GLU A 88 -7.45 -2.45 19.22
C GLU A 88 -7.09 -3.47 20.32
N TRP A 89 -7.20 -3.07 21.58
CA TRP A 89 -7.07 -4.01 22.70
C TRP A 89 -8.13 -5.12 22.63
N GLN A 90 -7.74 -6.37 22.92
CA GLN A 90 -8.65 -7.53 22.91
C GLN A 90 -9.34 -7.80 24.25
N SER A 91 -9.12 -6.95 25.25
CA SER A 91 -9.63 -7.16 26.61
C SER A 91 -9.81 -5.83 27.33
N SER A 92 -10.38 -5.88 28.54
CA SER A 92 -10.64 -4.72 29.41
C SER A 92 -9.48 -3.75 29.49
N SER A 93 -9.77 -2.47 29.75
CA SER A 93 -8.76 -1.40 29.88
C SER A 93 -7.79 -1.57 31.05
N ALA A 94 -7.96 -2.59 31.90
CA ALA A 94 -7.08 -2.89 33.02
C ALA A 94 -6.82 -4.39 33.17
N ILE A 95 -5.65 -4.72 33.72
CA ILE A 95 -5.21 -6.05 34.13
C ILE A 95 -5.05 -6.03 35.64
N ASN A 96 -5.73 -6.95 36.32
CA ASN A 96 -5.54 -7.17 37.74
C ASN A 96 -4.39 -8.18 37.95
N MET A 97 -3.38 -7.81 38.74
CA MET A 97 -2.18 -8.60 38.94
C MET A 97 -2.37 -9.80 39.89
N ARG A 98 -3.58 -10.01 40.42
CA ARG A 98 -3.89 -11.15 41.30
C ARG A 98 -3.55 -12.47 40.62
N ASN A 99 -2.62 -13.21 41.22
CA ASN A 99 -2.12 -14.50 40.75
C ASN A 99 -1.39 -14.46 39.40
N GLN A 100 -0.98 -13.28 38.94
CA GLN A 100 -0.23 -13.11 37.69
C GLN A 100 1.29 -13.28 37.88
N ASN A 101 1.79 -13.33 39.12
CA ASN A 101 3.21 -13.50 39.45
C ASN A 101 4.14 -12.51 38.70
N GLY A 102 3.69 -11.27 38.50
CA GLY A 102 4.44 -10.25 37.77
C GLY A 102 4.44 -10.40 36.25
N VAL A 103 3.72 -11.38 35.69
CA VAL A 103 3.55 -11.56 34.25
C VAL A 103 2.40 -10.68 33.75
N ILE A 104 2.67 -9.85 32.76
CA ILE A 104 1.71 -8.91 32.19
C ILE A 104 1.59 -9.22 30.71
N GLU A 105 0.41 -9.70 30.33
CA GLU A 105 0.07 -9.97 28.93
C GLU A 105 -1.21 -9.23 28.54
N ALA A 106 -1.12 -8.49 27.45
CA ALA A 106 -2.25 -7.79 26.86
C ALA A 106 -2.27 -8.03 25.35
N PRO A 107 -3.09 -8.97 24.86
CA PRO A 107 -3.27 -9.12 23.43
C PRO A 107 -3.95 -7.88 22.85
N TYR A 108 -3.46 -7.43 21.70
CA TYR A 108 -4.10 -6.43 20.85
C TYR A 108 -4.26 -6.99 19.43
N LYS A 109 -5.34 -6.60 18.77
CA LYS A 109 -5.60 -6.91 17.38
C LYS A 109 -5.07 -5.77 16.53
N ILE A 110 -4.38 -6.15 15.47
CA ILE A 110 -4.07 -5.27 14.35
C ILE A 110 -4.99 -5.62 13.19
N THR A 111 -5.46 -4.60 12.49
CA THR A 111 -6.14 -4.72 11.20
C THR A 111 -5.43 -3.82 10.19
N ILE A 112 -4.97 -4.41 9.09
CA ILE A 112 -4.19 -3.76 8.06
C ILE A 112 -5.02 -3.75 6.77
N SER A 113 -5.12 -2.59 6.14
CA SER A 113 -5.76 -2.42 4.82
C SER A 113 -4.94 -1.50 3.93
N GLU A 114 -4.92 -1.74 2.61
CA GLU A 114 -4.31 -0.83 1.65
C GLU A 114 -5.30 0.31 1.35
N ILE A 115 -4.83 1.55 1.42
CA ILE A 115 -5.67 2.74 1.21
C ILE A 115 -5.16 3.57 0.03
N ASN A 116 -6.11 4.14 -0.72
CA ASN A 116 -5.84 5.06 -1.84
C ASN A 116 -6.14 6.53 -1.46
N SER A 117 -6.29 6.84 -0.16
CA SER A 117 -6.70 8.17 0.30
C SER A 117 -5.53 9.17 0.33
N LEU A 118 -5.88 10.46 0.35
CA LEU A 118 -4.94 11.56 0.51
C LEU A 118 -4.48 11.74 1.97
N GLU A 119 -4.82 10.83 2.88
CA GLU A 119 -4.37 10.88 4.27
C GLU A 119 -2.84 10.92 4.35
N ALA A 120 -2.34 11.74 5.27
CA ALA A 120 -0.90 11.92 5.49
C ALA A 120 -0.29 10.68 6.12
N VAL A 121 0.89 10.29 5.65
CA VAL A 121 1.66 9.20 6.23
C VAL A 121 2.11 9.60 7.64
N THR A 122 1.77 8.77 8.62
CA THR A 122 2.17 8.95 10.02
C THR A 122 3.51 8.28 10.33
N VAL A 123 3.82 7.18 9.64
CA VAL A 123 5.07 6.43 9.79
C VAL A 123 5.53 5.95 8.41
N SER A 124 6.78 6.21 8.03
CA SER A 124 7.32 5.84 6.71
C SER A 124 8.45 4.83 6.84
N ALA A 125 8.44 3.83 5.95
CA ALA A 125 9.55 2.89 5.74
C ALA A 125 10.72 3.51 4.93
N ARG A 126 10.63 4.79 4.56
CA ARG A 126 11.68 5.57 3.87
C ARG A 126 12.16 4.92 2.57
N GLY A 127 11.22 4.45 1.75
CA GLY A 127 11.53 3.73 0.52
C GLY A 127 11.61 2.21 0.67
N GLY A 128 11.68 1.71 1.91
CA GLY A 128 11.68 0.28 2.21
C GLY A 128 10.27 -0.32 2.34
N TYR A 129 10.24 -1.60 2.71
CA TYR A 129 9.02 -2.37 2.97
C TYR A 129 8.97 -2.95 4.39
N SER A 130 9.75 -2.37 5.30
CA SER A 130 9.80 -2.73 6.70
C SER A 130 9.81 -1.46 7.52
N VAL A 131 8.97 -1.40 8.55
CA VAL A 131 8.87 -0.23 9.42
C VAL A 131 8.57 -0.66 10.85
N THR A 132 9.24 -0.02 11.81
CA THR A 132 8.96 -0.21 13.23
C THR A 132 8.12 0.95 13.76
N ILE A 133 6.99 0.61 14.36
CA ILE A 133 6.13 1.54 15.08
C ILE A 133 6.44 1.38 16.57
N ASP A 134 7.09 2.40 17.11
CA ASP A 134 7.44 2.44 18.52
C ASP A 134 6.21 2.76 19.38
N ASN A 135 6.11 2.08 20.53
CA ASN A 135 5.04 2.31 21.51
C ASN A 135 3.63 2.15 20.92
N ILE A 136 3.47 1.22 19.96
CA ILE A 136 2.18 0.92 19.33
C ILE A 136 1.10 0.60 20.37
N THR A 137 1.51 -0.01 21.48
CA THR A 137 0.68 -0.12 22.68
C THR A 137 1.49 0.16 23.92
N VAL A 138 0.86 0.79 24.91
CA VAL A 138 1.49 1.19 26.17
C VAL A 138 0.57 0.83 27.33
N MET A 139 1.16 0.27 28.38
CA MET A 139 0.49 -0.01 29.63
C MET A 139 1.27 0.59 30.79
N SER A 140 0.57 0.93 31.87
CA SER A 140 1.20 1.47 33.06
C SER A 140 0.59 1.02 34.38
N GLY A 141 1.46 0.81 35.37
CA GLY A 141 1.12 0.58 36.77
C GLY A 141 0.94 1.85 37.59
N ALA A 142 1.03 3.04 36.99
CA ALA A 142 1.09 4.31 37.73
C ALA A 142 -0.16 4.60 38.58
N LYS A 143 -1.32 4.03 38.21
CA LYS A 143 -2.56 4.12 39.00
C LYS A 143 -2.41 3.58 40.44
N ASN A 144 -1.45 2.69 40.69
CA ASN A 144 -1.17 2.16 42.03
C ASN A 144 -0.30 3.11 42.88
N GLN A 145 0.37 4.08 42.24
CA GLN A 145 1.34 4.97 42.89
C GLN A 145 0.90 6.45 42.90
N TRP A 146 0.00 6.83 41.99
CA TRP A 146 -0.51 8.18 41.85
C TRP A 146 -1.87 8.36 42.51
N SER A 147 -2.14 9.61 42.90
CA SER A 147 -3.50 9.99 43.29
C SER A 147 -4.45 9.85 42.09
N SER A 148 -5.75 9.69 42.35
CA SER A 148 -6.75 9.61 41.28
C SER A 148 -6.78 10.88 40.41
N SER A 149 -6.51 12.05 41.00
CA SER A 149 -6.43 13.31 40.24
C SER A 149 -5.24 13.34 39.30
N ASP A 150 -4.05 12.92 39.75
CA ASP A 150 -2.84 12.92 38.92
C ASP A 150 -2.99 11.96 37.75
N TRP A 151 -3.61 10.79 38.00
CA TRP A 151 -3.91 9.82 36.96
C TRP A 151 -4.88 10.37 35.89
N VAL A 152 -5.94 11.09 36.31
CA VAL A 152 -6.88 11.71 35.35
C VAL A 152 -6.19 12.80 34.53
N VAL A 153 -5.39 13.65 35.16
CA VAL A 153 -4.62 14.69 34.45
C VAL A 153 -3.67 14.07 33.43
N PHE A 154 -2.99 12.98 33.80
CA PHE A 154 -2.13 12.25 32.87
C PHE A 154 -2.92 11.71 31.67
N ILE A 155 -4.04 11.03 31.90
CA ILE A 155 -4.86 10.47 30.81
C ILE A 155 -5.37 11.56 29.87
N LEU A 156 -5.83 12.71 30.41
CA LEU A 156 -6.26 13.83 29.58
C LEU A 156 -5.13 14.39 28.71
N ARG A 157 -3.91 14.49 29.25
CA ARG A 157 -2.73 14.90 28.48
C ARG A 157 -2.37 13.87 27.41
N TYR A 158 -2.45 12.59 27.74
CA TYR A 158 -2.15 11.49 26.82
C TYR A 158 -3.12 11.47 25.62
N ILE A 159 -4.42 11.53 25.89
CA ILE A 159 -5.47 11.57 24.85
C ILE A 159 -5.35 12.87 24.05
N GLY A 160 -5.03 13.98 24.71
CA GLY A 160 -4.81 15.28 24.07
C GLY A 160 -3.64 15.33 23.07
N CYS A 161 -2.77 14.32 23.04
CA CYS A 161 -1.74 14.20 22.01
C CYS A 161 -2.29 13.78 20.64
N TRP A 162 -3.54 13.29 20.55
CA TRP A 162 -4.16 12.83 19.30
C TRP A 162 -3.26 11.91 18.45
N GLY A 163 -2.52 11.02 19.11
CA GLY A 163 -1.60 10.08 18.45
C GLY A 163 -0.31 10.70 17.89
N ASN A 164 -0.01 11.98 18.14
CA ASN A 164 1.25 12.59 17.74
C ASN A 164 2.43 11.91 18.48
N ARG A 165 3.35 11.32 17.72
CA ARG A 165 4.46 10.50 18.24
C ARG A 165 5.34 11.25 19.24
N GLU A 166 5.71 12.50 18.96
CA GLU A 166 6.58 13.30 19.85
C GLU A 166 5.85 13.68 21.14
N CYS A 167 4.59 14.10 21.03
CA CYS A 167 3.75 14.40 22.19
C CYS A 167 3.57 13.17 23.08
N VAL A 168 3.17 12.03 22.49
CA VAL A 168 2.96 10.77 23.21
C VAL A 168 4.25 10.32 23.91
N ALA A 169 5.39 10.36 23.22
CA ALA A 169 6.68 10.01 23.81
C ALA A 169 7.01 10.89 25.02
N ASN A 170 6.82 12.21 24.91
CA ASN A 170 7.06 13.16 26.00
C ASN A 170 6.13 12.90 27.20
N VAL A 171 4.84 12.71 26.96
CA VAL A 171 3.87 12.43 28.05
C VAL A 171 4.20 11.12 28.76
N ILE A 172 4.60 10.07 28.02
CA ILE A 172 4.99 8.77 28.62
C ILE A 172 6.20 8.91 29.56
N THR A 173 7.08 9.91 29.39
CA THR A 173 8.23 10.10 30.30
C THR A 173 7.80 10.39 31.75
N ASP A 174 6.61 10.97 31.96
CA ASP A 174 6.04 11.22 33.28
C ASP A 174 5.75 9.91 34.05
N LEU A 175 5.65 8.78 33.32
CA LEU A 175 5.44 7.45 33.89
C LEU A 175 6.73 6.73 34.30
N ASN A 176 7.91 7.31 34.08
CA ASN A 176 9.18 6.66 34.38
C ASN A 176 9.26 6.21 35.85
N GLY A 177 9.60 4.93 36.07
CA GLY A 177 9.64 4.31 37.39
C GLY A 177 8.28 3.92 37.98
N LYS A 178 7.18 4.06 37.21
CA LYS A 178 5.80 3.79 37.65
C LYS A 178 5.18 2.57 36.98
N GLY A 179 6.02 1.64 36.51
CA GLY A 179 5.59 0.48 35.76
C GLY A 179 5.16 0.93 34.37
N VAL A 180 6.03 0.78 33.38
CA VAL A 180 5.78 1.18 31.98
C VAL A 180 6.14 0.02 31.08
N TYR A 181 5.15 -0.50 30.37
CA TYR A 181 5.30 -1.65 29.50
C TYR A 181 4.95 -1.21 28.08
N LYS A 182 5.97 -1.13 27.22
CA LYS A 182 5.87 -0.63 25.85
C LYS A 182 5.97 -1.79 24.87
N ALA A 183 4.98 -1.91 24.00
CA ALA A 183 5.06 -2.75 22.83
C ALA A 183 5.50 -1.91 21.63
N SER A 184 6.45 -2.40 20.86
CA SER A 184 6.73 -1.94 19.51
C SER A 184 6.39 -3.06 18.52
N LEU A 185 6.04 -2.68 17.29
CA LEU A 185 5.72 -3.62 16.22
C LEU A 185 6.48 -3.24 14.96
N THR A 186 7.29 -4.17 14.46
CA THR A 186 7.88 -4.09 13.13
C THR A 186 6.94 -4.76 12.15
N ILE A 187 6.47 -4.02 11.14
CA ILE A 187 5.64 -4.55 10.07
C ILE A 187 6.51 -4.72 8.83
N ASN A 188 6.59 -5.95 8.33
CA ASN A 188 7.27 -6.30 7.08
C ASN A 188 6.21 -6.57 6.00
N TYR A 189 6.36 -5.95 4.84
CA TYR A 189 5.46 -6.11 3.71
C TYR A 189 6.16 -6.68 2.49
N ASN A 190 6.09 -7.99 2.31
CA ASN A 190 6.65 -8.66 1.14
C ASN A 190 5.69 -8.53 -0.05
N ARG A 191 5.58 -7.32 -0.60
CA ARG A 191 4.67 -7.01 -1.71
C ARG A 191 5.01 -7.86 -2.95
N LYS A 192 4.00 -8.49 -3.52
CA LYS A 192 4.10 -9.18 -4.81
C LYS A 192 3.36 -8.40 -5.88
N GLU A 193 4.08 -8.00 -6.92
CA GLU A 193 3.54 -7.18 -8.00
C GLU A 193 3.39 -7.98 -9.29
N THR A 194 2.21 -7.96 -9.90
CA THR A 194 2.00 -8.56 -11.23
C THR A 194 2.69 -7.74 -12.30
N THR A 195 3.63 -8.30 -13.05
CA THR A 195 4.31 -7.63 -14.18
C THR A 195 3.93 -8.30 -15.49
N CYS A 196 3.65 -7.56 -16.55
CA CYS A 196 3.49 -8.05 -17.91
C CYS A 196 4.49 -7.38 -18.85
N ALA A 197 5.30 -8.17 -19.56
CA ALA A 197 6.23 -7.68 -20.56
C ALA A 197 5.67 -7.91 -21.97
N PRO A 198 5.55 -6.87 -22.82
CA PRO A 198 5.11 -7.08 -24.19
C PRO A 198 6.22 -7.69 -25.04
N GLN A 199 5.87 -8.60 -25.94
CA GLN A 199 6.76 -9.08 -26.99
C GLN A 199 6.68 -8.17 -28.23
N ASN A 200 7.71 -8.25 -29.08
CA ASN A 200 7.69 -7.56 -30.36
C ASN A 200 6.65 -8.21 -31.29
N LEU A 201 5.87 -7.37 -31.97
CA LEU A 201 4.88 -7.79 -32.96
C LEU A 201 5.18 -7.15 -34.31
N THR A 202 5.22 -7.98 -35.36
CA THR A 202 5.28 -7.55 -36.76
C THR A 202 4.03 -8.03 -37.48
N ILE A 203 3.25 -7.11 -38.04
CA ILE A 203 2.08 -7.43 -38.87
C ILE A 203 2.42 -7.09 -40.31
N THR A 204 2.43 -8.11 -41.18
CA THR A 204 2.66 -7.93 -42.62
C THR A 204 1.32 -7.94 -43.35
N LEU A 205 0.94 -6.80 -43.93
CA LEU A 205 -0.26 -6.71 -44.77
C LEU A 205 0.02 -7.28 -46.16
N ASP A 206 -1.01 -7.88 -46.77
CA ASP A 206 -0.91 -8.31 -48.16
C ASP A 206 -0.75 -7.09 -49.09
N PRO A 207 -0.07 -7.24 -50.24
CA PRO A 207 0.03 -6.16 -51.22
C PRO A 207 -1.35 -5.70 -51.69
N VAL A 208 -1.53 -4.37 -51.78
CA VAL A 208 -2.80 -3.78 -52.22
C VAL A 208 -2.62 -3.15 -53.61
N PRO A 209 -3.53 -3.40 -54.57
CA PRO A 209 -3.48 -2.75 -55.87
C PRO A 209 -3.70 -1.24 -55.75
N MET A 210 -2.92 -0.44 -56.49
CA MET A 210 -3.06 1.03 -56.50
C MET A 210 -4.48 1.52 -56.87
N THR A 211 -5.24 0.75 -57.64
CA THR A 211 -6.62 1.08 -58.00
C THR A 211 -7.55 1.19 -56.77
N LYS A 212 -7.22 0.49 -55.68
CA LYS A 212 -7.96 0.51 -54.41
C LYS A 212 -7.55 1.65 -53.48
N LEU A 213 -6.52 2.42 -53.84
CA LEU A 213 -5.96 3.51 -53.01
C LEU A 213 -6.33 4.91 -53.51
N ARG A 214 -7.35 5.02 -54.38
CA ARG A 214 -7.70 6.28 -55.06
C ARG A 214 -8.56 7.24 -54.23
N ALA A 215 -9.16 6.77 -53.15
CA ALA A 215 -10.03 7.56 -52.28
C ALA A 215 -9.42 7.67 -50.88
N LYS A 216 -9.52 8.86 -50.27
CA LYS A 216 -9.09 9.10 -48.88
C LYS A 216 -9.94 8.25 -47.94
N GLY A 217 -9.32 7.60 -46.96
CA GLY A 217 -10.00 6.76 -45.97
C GLY A 217 -9.47 5.33 -45.87
N GLU A 218 -10.20 4.51 -45.11
CA GLU A 218 -9.84 3.12 -44.81
C GLU A 218 -10.02 2.19 -46.02
N VAL A 219 -9.12 1.23 -46.16
CA VAL A 219 -9.15 0.19 -47.20
C VAL A 219 -9.46 -1.17 -46.56
N SER A 220 -10.68 -1.31 -46.04
CA SER A 220 -11.10 -2.41 -45.15
C SER A 220 -11.01 -3.82 -45.74
N GLU A 221 -10.93 -3.95 -47.06
CA GLU A 221 -10.80 -5.24 -47.77
C GLU A 221 -9.47 -5.95 -47.44
N PHE A 222 -8.43 -5.22 -47.02
CA PHE A 222 -7.07 -5.73 -46.80
C PHE A 222 -6.66 -5.63 -45.33
N SER A 223 -7.25 -6.50 -44.50
CA SER A 223 -6.98 -6.58 -43.07
C SER A 223 -6.17 -7.83 -42.72
N LYS A 224 -5.16 -7.68 -41.84
CA LYS A 224 -4.49 -8.83 -41.19
C LYS A 224 -4.55 -8.70 -39.68
N GLN A 225 -4.75 -9.85 -39.03
CA GLN A 225 -4.62 -9.96 -37.59
C GLN A 225 -3.16 -10.14 -37.20
N GLY A 226 -2.78 -9.54 -36.08
CA GLY A 226 -1.64 -9.96 -35.28
C GLY A 226 -2.03 -9.89 -33.81
N ASP A 227 -1.35 -10.64 -32.96
CA ASP A 227 -1.66 -10.68 -31.54
C ASP A 227 -0.53 -10.01 -30.76
N ILE A 228 -0.87 -9.00 -29.95
CA ILE A 228 0.06 -8.46 -28.98
C ILE A 228 0.16 -9.47 -27.84
N ILE A 229 1.34 -10.10 -27.73
CA ILE A 229 1.62 -11.08 -26.68
C ILE A 229 2.22 -10.37 -25.47
N LEU A 230 1.63 -10.62 -24.29
CA LEU A 230 2.15 -10.17 -23.00
C LEU A 230 2.57 -11.37 -22.16
N ASP A 231 3.83 -11.41 -21.76
CA ASP A 231 4.35 -12.37 -20.79
C ASP A 231 4.13 -11.83 -19.40
N CYS A 232 3.08 -12.31 -18.74
CA CYS A 232 2.66 -11.89 -17.42
C CYS A 232 3.21 -12.83 -16.34
N LYS A 233 3.93 -12.26 -15.39
CA LYS A 233 4.31 -12.92 -14.14
C LYS A 233 3.34 -12.49 -13.07
N ASN A 234 2.57 -13.45 -12.61
CA ASN A 234 1.69 -13.30 -11.47
C ASN A 234 2.18 -14.12 -10.30
N GLN A 235 2.16 -13.52 -9.10
CA GLN A 235 2.68 -14.14 -7.89
C GLN A 235 1.64 -14.25 -6.77
N VAL A 236 0.38 -13.86 -7.04
CA VAL A 236 -0.70 -13.79 -6.04
C VAL A 236 -1.66 -15.00 -6.17
N ARG A 237 -1.82 -15.74 -5.07
CA ARG A 237 -2.77 -16.85 -4.80
C ARG A 237 -2.79 -18.08 -5.71
N ASN A 238 -1.74 -18.42 -6.46
CA ASN A 238 -1.81 -19.50 -7.48
C ASN A 238 -2.96 -19.33 -8.51
N ALA A 239 -3.76 -18.26 -8.42
CA ALA A 239 -5.04 -18.07 -9.09
C ALA A 239 -4.93 -17.07 -10.24
N MET A 240 -3.70 -16.68 -10.61
CA MET A 240 -3.46 -15.80 -11.75
C MET A 240 -4.23 -14.45 -11.63
N LEU A 241 -4.45 -13.91 -10.42
CA LEU A 241 -5.12 -12.61 -10.22
C LEU A 241 -4.15 -11.42 -10.14
N THR A 242 -4.42 -10.32 -10.84
CA THR A 242 -3.58 -9.12 -10.86
C THR A 242 -3.53 -8.42 -9.49
N SER A 243 -2.34 -8.08 -8.99
CA SER A 243 -2.20 -7.29 -7.74
C SER A 243 -2.21 -5.78 -7.93
N ARG A 244 -2.21 -5.34 -9.19
CA ARG A 244 -2.28 -3.93 -9.60
C ARG A 244 -3.02 -3.81 -10.92
N GLN A 245 -3.52 -2.63 -11.23
CA GLN A 245 -4.14 -2.40 -12.52
C GLN A 245 -3.05 -2.39 -13.60
N ILE A 246 -3.32 -3.06 -14.72
CA ILE A 246 -2.42 -3.11 -15.88
C ILE A 246 -3.12 -2.43 -17.04
N ALA A 247 -2.49 -1.43 -17.63
CA ALA A 247 -2.98 -0.71 -18.79
C ALA A 247 -2.00 -0.87 -19.96
N VAL A 248 -2.50 -1.34 -21.10
CA VAL A 248 -1.74 -1.50 -22.33
C VAL A 248 -2.11 -0.37 -23.27
N ASN A 249 -1.10 0.28 -23.84
CA ASN A 249 -1.26 1.44 -24.70
C ASN A 249 -0.30 1.33 -25.89
N LEU A 250 -0.60 2.05 -26.97
CA LEU A 250 0.31 2.20 -28.10
C LEU A 250 0.85 3.63 -28.15
N ARG A 251 2.10 3.79 -28.57
CA ARG A 251 2.75 5.09 -28.73
C ARG A 251 3.56 5.16 -30.02
N SER A 252 3.50 6.28 -30.73
CA SER A 252 4.37 6.53 -31.87
C SER A 252 4.48 8.02 -32.18
N ASP A 253 5.64 8.45 -32.67
CA ASP A 253 5.81 9.80 -33.22
C ASP A 253 5.32 9.91 -34.67
N LEU A 254 4.99 8.77 -35.30
CA LEU A 254 4.45 8.69 -36.65
C LEU A 254 2.94 8.86 -36.72
N VAL A 255 2.28 9.11 -35.58
CA VAL A 255 0.83 9.39 -35.56
C VAL A 255 0.52 10.60 -36.44
N TRP A 256 -0.57 10.51 -37.22
CA TRP A 256 -1.02 11.60 -38.06
C TRP A 256 -1.76 12.66 -37.24
N ASP A 257 -1.42 13.93 -37.46
CA ASP A 257 -1.93 15.05 -36.65
C ASP A 257 -3.44 15.28 -36.78
N GLU A 258 -4.05 14.92 -37.91
CA GLU A 258 -5.51 15.04 -38.11
C GLU A 258 -6.29 13.88 -37.48
N ASN A 259 -5.65 12.74 -37.20
CA ASN A 259 -6.32 11.54 -36.69
C ASN A 259 -5.38 10.62 -35.91
N GLU A 260 -5.59 10.56 -34.60
CA GLU A 260 -4.81 9.75 -33.65
C GLU A 260 -4.90 8.23 -33.87
N ALA A 261 -5.82 7.76 -34.73
CA ALA A 261 -5.93 6.35 -35.09
C ALA A 261 -5.02 5.94 -36.26
N VAL A 262 -4.40 6.90 -36.96
CA VAL A 262 -3.62 6.64 -38.18
C VAL A 262 -2.12 6.78 -37.92
N LEU A 263 -1.38 5.73 -38.22
CA LEU A 263 0.08 5.71 -38.28
C LEU A 263 0.54 6.06 -39.69
N LYS A 264 1.34 7.11 -39.80
CA LYS A 264 2.05 7.44 -41.04
C LYS A 264 3.18 6.43 -41.26
N PRO A 265 3.51 6.14 -42.52
CA PRO A 265 4.70 5.36 -42.83
C PRO A 265 5.97 6.17 -42.51
N ASP A 266 7.09 5.49 -42.32
CA ASP A 266 8.42 6.10 -42.15
C ASP A 266 8.78 6.99 -43.37
N ASN A 267 8.31 6.62 -44.56
CA ASN A 267 8.45 7.38 -45.79
C ASN A 267 7.09 7.86 -46.29
N ASP A 268 6.87 9.17 -46.38
CA ASP A 268 5.59 9.73 -46.85
C ASP A 268 5.26 9.24 -48.27
N ASN A 269 4.15 8.51 -48.37
CA ASN A 269 3.62 7.94 -49.60
C ASN A 269 2.08 8.07 -49.67
N GLY A 270 1.49 9.00 -48.91
CA GLY A 270 0.04 9.22 -48.90
C GLY A 270 -0.81 8.06 -48.35
N VAL A 271 -0.20 6.97 -47.85
CA VAL A 271 -0.88 5.81 -47.27
C VAL A 271 -0.27 5.50 -45.92
N GLY A 272 -1.10 5.44 -44.89
CA GLY A 272 -0.75 4.99 -43.55
C GLY A 272 -1.45 3.70 -43.17
N PHE A 273 -1.45 3.43 -41.87
CA PHE A 273 -2.01 2.23 -41.27
C PHE A 273 -2.95 2.61 -40.13
N ILE A 274 -4.02 1.87 -39.98
CA ILE A 274 -4.88 1.92 -38.78
C ILE A 274 -4.84 0.57 -38.08
N LEU A 275 -5.11 0.58 -36.78
CA LEU A 275 -5.26 -0.62 -35.98
C LEU A 275 -6.67 -0.68 -35.40
N ARG A 276 -7.23 -1.89 -35.29
CA ARG A 276 -8.52 -2.15 -34.66
C ARG A 276 -8.41 -3.23 -33.59
N ASP A 277 -9.27 -3.15 -32.57
CA ASP A 277 -9.39 -4.20 -31.55
C ASP A 277 -10.23 -5.40 -32.03
N SER A 278 -10.43 -6.37 -31.13
CA SER A 278 -11.32 -7.53 -31.33
C SER A 278 -12.75 -7.16 -31.71
N ASN A 279 -13.23 -6.01 -31.24
CA ASN A 279 -14.57 -5.48 -31.51
C ASN A 279 -14.63 -4.62 -32.77
N ARG A 280 -13.52 -4.56 -33.54
CA ARG A 280 -13.35 -3.72 -34.74
C ARG A 280 -13.41 -2.21 -34.45
N SER A 281 -13.24 -1.79 -33.21
CA SER A 281 -13.11 -0.37 -32.84
C SER A 281 -11.74 0.18 -33.22
N LEU A 282 -11.66 1.44 -33.67
CA LEU A 282 -10.39 2.08 -34.00
C LEU A 282 -9.54 2.25 -32.74
N LEU A 283 -8.29 1.82 -32.81
CA LEU A 283 -7.30 2.08 -31.76
C LEU A 283 -6.70 3.46 -31.95
N LYS A 284 -6.76 4.27 -30.91
CA LYS A 284 -6.01 5.53 -30.85
C LYS A 284 -4.62 5.31 -30.29
N ILE A 285 -3.64 5.97 -30.89
CA ILE A 285 -2.22 5.81 -30.60
C ILE A 285 -1.72 7.12 -30.01
N ASN A 286 -1.02 7.01 -28.88
CA ASN A 286 -0.52 8.18 -28.16
C ASN A 286 0.68 8.80 -28.87
N LYS A 287 0.70 10.12 -28.98
CA LYS A 287 1.83 10.89 -29.50
C LYS A 287 2.62 11.51 -28.35
N GLY A 288 3.96 11.40 -28.38
CA GLY A 288 4.81 11.90 -27.30
C GLY A 288 4.62 11.15 -25.96
N VAL A 289 4.79 11.85 -24.84
CA VAL A 289 4.84 11.23 -23.50
C VAL A 289 3.48 11.06 -22.82
N ALA A 290 2.47 11.85 -23.21
CA ALA A 290 1.14 11.82 -22.58
C ALA A 290 0.40 10.52 -22.96
N ILE A 291 -0.37 9.97 -22.03
CA ILE A 291 -1.22 8.79 -22.28
C ILE A 291 -2.68 9.26 -22.24
N ASN A 292 -3.25 9.44 -23.43
CA ASN A 292 -4.63 9.88 -23.63
C ASN A 292 -5.56 8.72 -24.06
N SER A 293 -4.97 7.61 -24.50
CA SER A 293 -5.70 6.43 -24.98
C SER A 293 -5.15 5.16 -24.36
N ILE A 294 -6.06 4.35 -23.81
CA ILE A 294 -5.81 3.02 -23.29
C ILE A 294 -6.48 1.99 -24.18
N PHE A 295 -5.68 1.02 -24.63
CA PHE A 295 -6.13 -0.05 -25.51
C PHE A 295 -6.76 -1.21 -24.73
N LYS A 296 -6.09 -1.67 -23.67
CA LYS A 296 -6.58 -2.78 -22.84
C LYS A 296 -6.29 -2.50 -21.38
N THR A 297 -7.25 -2.81 -20.51
CA THR A 297 -7.09 -2.72 -19.06
C THR A 297 -7.39 -4.06 -18.41
N TYR A 298 -6.55 -4.46 -17.48
CA TYR A 298 -6.80 -5.51 -16.50
C TYR A 298 -6.91 -4.82 -15.14
N ALA A 299 -8.10 -4.86 -14.53
CA ALA A 299 -8.33 -4.24 -13.22
C ALA A 299 -7.52 -4.97 -12.13
N LYS A 300 -7.29 -4.33 -10.97
CA LYS A 300 -6.76 -5.04 -9.80
C LYS A 300 -7.73 -6.16 -9.41
N GLY A 301 -7.20 -7.36 -9.19
CA GLY A 301 -7.94 -8.58 -8.85
C GLY A 301 -8.59 -9.33 -10.02
N SER A 302 -8.41 -8.88 -11.27
CA SER A 302 -8.85 -9.64 -12.44
C SER A 302 -7.91 -10.80 -12.74
N ALA A 303 -8.44 -11.88 -13.34
CA ALA A 303 -7.60 -12.95 -13.86
C ALA A 303 -6.74 -12.47 -15.04
N VAL A 304 -5.47 -12.89 -15.07
CA VAL A 304 -4.51 -12.67 -16.14
C VAL A 304 -3.63 -13.91 -16.30
N ASN A 305 -3.65 -14.53 -17.47
CA ASN A 305 -2.85 -15.72 -17.74
C ASN A 305 -1.35 -15.38 -17.78
N SER A 306 -0.50 -16.40 -17.71
CA SER A 306 0.95 -16.20 -17.84
C SER A 306 1.35 -15.65 -19.22
N VAL A 307 0.55 -15.96 -20.24
CA VAL A 307 0.68 -15.43 -21.59
C VAL A 307 -0.69 -14.92 -22.01
N GLU A 308 -0.81 -13.60 -22.18
CA GLU A 308 -2.02 -12.96 -22.69
C GLU A 308 -1.83 -12.61 -24.16
N ALA A 309 -2.81 -12.95 -24.99
CA ALA A 309 -2.84 -12.59 -26.39
C ALA A 309 -3.96 -11.55 -26.61
N ILE A 310 -3.59 -10.36 -27.08
CA ILE A 310 -4.54 -9.30 -27.37
C ILE A 310 -4.59 -9.10 -28.90
N PRO A 311 -5.66 -9.55 -29.57
CA PRO A 311 -5.74 -9.48 -31.03
C PRO A 311 -5.92 -8.03 -31.50
N VAL A 312 -5.15 -7.68 -32.52
CA VAL A 312 -5.25 -6.41 -33.24
C VAL A 312 -5.32 -6.66 -34.74
N PHE A 313 -6.05 -5.79 -35.44
CA PHE A 313 -6.20 -5.89 -36.89
C PHE A 313 -5.63 -4.66 -37.55
N ALA A 314 -4.63 -4.86 -38.41
CA ALA A 314 -4.03 -3.78 -39.19
C ALA A 314 -4.70 -3.68 -40.56
N THR A 315 -4.83 -2.46 -41.07
CA THR A 315 -5.40 -2.18 -42.39
C THR A 315 -4.77 -0.90 -42.96
N TYR A 316 -4.71 -0.78 -44.29
CA TYR A 316 -4.26 0.45 -44.95
C TYR A 316 -5.27 1.59 -44.78
N TYR A 317 -4.76 2.82 -44.70
CA TYR A 317 -5.55 4.04 -44.69
C TYR A 317 -4.94 5.07 -45.63
N VAL A 318 -5.70 5.52 -46.63
CA VAL A 318 -5.25 6.54 -47.57
C VAL A 318 -5.37 7.91 -46.92
N LEU A 319 -4.22 8.55 -46.70
CA LEU A 319 -4.07 9.89 -46.14
C LEU A 319 -4.27 10.96 -47.23
N ASP A 320 -3.57 10.77 -48.35
CA ASP A 320 -3.51 11.70 -49.48
C ASP A 320 -3.38 10.91 -50.79
N PRO A 321 -4.50 10.73 -51.54
CA PRO A 321 -4.50 10.01 -52.81
C PRO A 321 -3.51 10.55 -53.85
N ALA A 322 -3.17 11.84 -53.81
CA ALA A 322 -2.28 12.46 -54.80
C ALA A 322 -0.80 12.08 -54.61
N LYS A 323 -0.44 11.61 -53.42
CA LYS A 323 0.93 11.20 -53.07
C LYS A 323 1.19 9.71 -53.23
N VAL A 324 0.17 8.91 -53.51
CA VAL A 324 0.26 7.45 -53.57
C VAL A 324 1.16 6.98 -54.70
N LYS A 325 2.14 6.15 -54.37
CA LYS A 325 3.12 5.53 -55.26
C LYS A 325 3.34 4.07 -54.88
N ALA A 326 3.68 3.24 -55.86
CA ALA A 326 4.06 1.86 -55.61
C ALA A 326 5.38 1.79 -54.80
N GLY A 327 5.43 0.89 -53.83
CA GLY A 327 6.63 0.66 -53.02
C GLY A 327 6.33 0.07 -51.65
N PRO A 328 7.37 -0.37 -50.92
CA PRO A 328 7.21 -0.87 -49.56
C PRO A 328 6.86 0.28 -48.60
N LEU A 329 5.99 -0.03 -47.65
CA LEU A 329 5.62 0.88 -46.56
C LEU A 329 5.85 0.18 -45.22
N GLN A 330 6.33 0.93 -44.25
CA GLN A 330 6.54 0.47 -42.90
C GLN A 330 6.16 1.59 -41.93
N SER A 331 5.58 1.24 -40.80
CA SER A 331 5.42 2.13 -39.65
C SER A 331 5.71 1.36 -38.38
N LYS A 332 5.97 2.09 -37.29
CA LYS A 332 6.33 1.52 -35.99
C LYS A 332 5.54 2.20 -34.88
N ALA A 333 5.15 1.41 -33.89
CA ALA A 333 4.60 1.87 -32.63
C ALA A 333 5.17 1.06 -31.47
N LEU A 334 5.39 1.72 -30.35
CA LEU A 334 5.80 1.11 -29.09
C LEU A 334 4.58 0.60 -28.33
N ILE A 335 4.62 -0.65 -27.90
CA ILE A 335 3.66 -1.21 -26.95
C ILE A 335 4.13 -0.82 -25.55
N VAL A 336 3.28 -0.09 -24.82
CA VAL A 336 3.57 0.41 -23.47
C VAL A 336 2.65 -0.27 -22.48
N VAL A 337 3.22 -0.96 -21.50
CA VAL A 337 2.50 -1.51 -20.35
C VAL A 337 2.73 -0.62 -19.15
N SER A 338 1.65 -0.08 -18.60
CA SER A 338 1.63 0.78 -17.43
C SER A 338 0.97 0.07 -16.25
N TYR A 339 1.41 0.40 -15.04
CA TYR A 339 0.94 -0.21 -13.81
C TYR A 339 0.45 0.87 -12.84
N ASN A 340 -0.75 0.69 -12.31
CA ASN A 340 -1.37 1.60 -11.33
C ASN A 340 -1.81 0.86 -10.08
#